data_AF-A0A453RUU4-F1
#
_entry.id   AF-A0A453RUU4-F1
#
_cell.length_a   1.000
_cell.length_b   1.000
_cell.length_c   1.000
_cell.angle_alpha   90.00
_cell.angle_beta   90.00
_cell.angle_gamma   90.00
#
_symmetry.space_group_name_H-M   'P 1'
#
loop_
_entity.id
_entity.type
_entity.pdbx_description
1 polymer ?
#
loop_
_entity_poly.entity_id
_entity_poly.type
_entity_poly.pdbx_seq_one_letter_code
_entity_poly.pdbx_strand_id
1 'polypeptide(L)'
;QWAAGFLTFWYPGGSRSDRASLLPWHVFLGVFLYVLAIATSVTGLLEKSIFMQSAKMIGRFSTEAMLMNSLGMMLILLGALVILAIFNPGAGKIDTYRGSSE
;
A
#
# COMPACT_ATOMS: atom_id res chain seq x y z
N GLN A 1 6.15 -7.70 9.00
CA GLN A 1 5.36 -8.12 7.83
C GLN A 1 6.09 -9.13 6.98
N TRP A 2 7.16 -8.76 6.25
CA TRP A 2 7.87 -9.69 5.38
C TRP A 2 8.41 -10.94 6.10
N ALA A 3 9.22 -10.78 7.16
CA ALA A 3 9.79 -11.91 7.90
C ALA A 3 8.70 -12.80 8.55
N ALA A 4 7.71 -12.19 9.19
CA ALA A 4 6.58 -12.91 9.78
C ALA A 4 5.81 -13.71 8.71
N GLY A 5 5.47 -13.09 7.57
CA GLY A 5 4.78 -13.76 6.47
C GLY A 5 5.61 -14.88 5.84
N PHE A 6 6.93 -14.70 5.71
CA PHE A 6 7.84 -15.72 5.22
C PHE A 6 7.88 -16.94 6.15
N LEU A 7 8.05 -16.73 7.45
CA LEU A 7 8.13 -17.82 8.43
C LEU A 7 6.79 -18.56 8.59
N THR A 8 5.66 -17.86 8.50
CA THR A 8 4.33 -18.45 8.72
C THR A 8 3.74 -19.10 7.47
N PHE A 9 3.90 -18.49 6.29
CA PHE A 9 3.27 -18.94 5.04
C PHE A 9 4.22 -19.60 4.06
N TRP A 10 5.54 -19.42 4.19
CA TRP A 10 6.53 -20.00 3.28
C TRP A 10 7.36 -21.12 3.93
N TYR A 11 8.39 -20.79 4.71
CA TYR A 11 9.32 -21.75 5.29
C TYR A 11 9.87 -21.25 6.64
N PRO A 12 9.88 -22.07 7.72
CA PRO A 12 9.48 -23.49 7.82
C PRO A 12 7.97 -23.75 7.77
N GLY A 13 7.15 -22.69 7.81
CA GLY A 13 5.70 -22.75 7.70
C GLY A 13 5.04 -23.01 9.06
N GLY A 14 4.18 -22.09 9.50
CA GLY A 14 3.44 -22.21 10.77
C GLY A 14 2.42 -23.33 10.75
N SER A 15 1.92 -23.74 11.93
CA SER A 15 0.83 -24.71 12.04
C SER A 15 -0.46 -24.19 11.38
N ARG A 16 -1.43 -25.07 11.07
CA ARG A 16 -2.71 -24.64 10.48
C ARG A 16 -3.44 -23.61 11.36
N SER A 17 -3.38 -23.75 12.67
CA SER A 17 -3.92 -22.81 13.65
C SER A 17 -3.20 -21.46 13.64
N ASP A 18 -1.87 -21.46 13.54
CA ASP A 18 -1.09 -20.21 13.52
C ASP A 18 -1.36 -19.42 12.25
N ARG A 19 -1.44 -20.11 11.09
CA ARG A 19 -1.78 -19.47 9.81
C ARG A 19 -3.17 -18.86 9.85
N ALA A 20 -4.16 -19.57 10.40
CA ALA A 20 -5.53 -19.08 10.49
C ALA A 20 -5.66 -17.84 11.39
N SER A 21 -4.93 -17.81 12.51
CA SER A 21 -4.93 -16.66 13.43
C SER A 21 -4.14 -15.47 12.90
N LEU A 22 -2.99 -15.70 12.25
CA LEU A 22 -2.10 -14.64 11.76
C LEU A 22 -2.52 -14.06 10.40
N LEU A 23 -3.29 -14.78 9.59
CA LEU A 23 -3.80 -14.31 8.30
C LEU A 23 -4.51 -12.93 8.38
N PRO A 24 -5.55 -12.74 9.21
CA PRO A 24 -6.23 -11.44 9.29
C PRO A 24 -5.30 -10.32 9.77
N TRP A 25 -4.40 -10.60 10.71
CA TRP A 25 -3.40 -9.64 11.20
C TRP A 25 -2.36 -9.26 10.15
N HIS A 26 -1.90 -10.24 9.37
CA HIS A 26 -0.95 -10.02 8.29
C HIS A 26 -1.54 -9.15 7.18
N VAL A 27 -2.79 -9.40 6.77
CA VAL A 27 -3.51 -8.58 5.80
C VAL A 27 -3.73 -7.17 6.33
N PHE A 28 -4.22 -7.03 7.57
CA PHE A 28 -4.44 -5.71 8.19
C PHE A 28 -3.17 -4.88 8.25
N LEU A 29 -2.09 -5.45 8.80
CA LEU A 29 -0.81 -4.74 8.90
C LEU A 29 -0.17 -4.48 7.54
N GLY A 30 -0.39 -5.35 6.55
CA GLY A 30 0.06 -5.14 5.18
C GLY A 30 -0.60 -3.90 4.55
N VAL A 31 -1.93 -3.78 4.63
CA VAL A 31 -2.67 -2.61 4.15
C VAL A 31 -2.29 -1.35 4.95
N PHE A 32 -2.14 -1.47 6.27
CA PHE A 32 -1.73 -0.36 7.12
C PHE A 32 -0.35 0.20 6.74
N LEU A 33 0.65 -0.68 6.56
CA LEU A 33 1.99 -0.26 6.11
C LEU A 33 1.97 0.34 4.71
N TYR A 34 1.10 -0.17 3.83
CA TYR A 34 0.95 0.38 2.48
C TYR A 34 0.41 1.81 2.50
N VAL A 35 -0.64 2.08 3.28
CA VAL A 35 -1.18 3.44 3.47
C VAL A 35 -0.13 4.37 4.08
N LEU A 36 0.62 3.89 5.09
CA LEU A 36 1.74 4.67 5.66
C LEU A 36 2.81 4.98 4.61
N ALA A 37 3.19 4.02 3.76
CA ALA A 37 4.17 4.25 2.71
C ALA A 37 3.71 5.32 1.70
N ILE A 38 2.43 5.34 1.34
CA ILE A 38 1.84 6.39 0.49
C ILE A 38 1.91 7.74 1.21
N ALA A 39 1.49 7.80 2.48
CA ALA A 39 1.52 9.02 3.27
C ALA A 39 2.95 9.58 3.42
N THR A 40 3.94 8.72 3.69
CA THR A 40 5.36 9.09 3.76
C THR A 40 5.87 9.60 2.41
N SER A 41 5.50 8.95 1.31
CA SER A 41 5.91 9.38 -0.04
C SER A 41 5.33 10.75 -0.41
N VAL A 42 4.03 10.97 -0.15
CA VAL A 42 3.36 12.26 -0.40
C VAL A 42 3.94 13.36 0.49
N THR A 43 4.19 13.07 1.77
CA THR A 43 4.80 14.03 2.70
C THR A 43 6.24 14.37 2.30
N GLY A 44 7.03 13.39 1.86
CA GLY A 44 8.39 13.64 1.36
C GLY A 44 8.43 14.49 0.09
N LEU A 45 7.48 14.28 -0.83
CA LEU A 45 7.31 15.16 -1.99
C LEU A 45 6.95 16.59 -1.57
N LEU A 46 6.02 16.72 -0.61
CA LEU A 46 5.63 18.01 -0.05
C LEU A 46 6.81 18.74 0.60
N GLU A 47 7.55 18.09 1.49
CA GLU A 47 8.74 18.65 2.13
C GLU A 47 9.77 19.13 1.11
N LYS A 48 10.05 18.31 0.08
CA LYS A 48 10.99 18.67 -0.98
C LYS A 48 10.51 19.89 -1.77
N SER A 49 9.21 19.96 -2.10
CA SER A 49 8.62 21.11 -2.78
C SER A 49 8.69 22.40 -1.96
N ILE A 50 8.40 22.32 -0.66
CA ILE A 50 8.46 23.46 0.27
C ILE A 50 9.90 23.96 0.40
N PHE A 51 10.87 23.05 0.53
CA PHE A 51 12.28 23.41 0.62
C PHE A 51 12.76 24.16 -0.64
N MET A 52 12.39 23.67 -1.83
CA MET A 52 12.79 24.32 -3.09
C MET A 52 12.11 25.68 -3.27
N GLN A 53 10.87 25.83 -2.82
CA GLN A 53 10.16 27.10 -2.84
C GLN A 53 10.71 28.11 -1.82
N SER A 54 11.04 27.65 -0.61
CA SER A 54 11.65 28.47 0.45
C SER A 54 13.02 28.99 0.04
N ALA A 55 13.82 28.15 -0.63
CA ALA A 55 15.11 28.53 -1.19
C ALA A 55 15.03 29.45 -2.43
N LYS A 56 13.83 29.90 -2.83
CA LYS A 56 13.57 30.66 -4.07
C LYS A 56 14.10 30.00 -5.36
N MET A 57 14.35 28.69 -5.33
CA MET A 57 14.79 27.95 -6.52
C MET A 57 13.63 27.71 -7.48
N ILE A 58 12.40 27.60 -6.97
CA ILE A 58 11.21 27.24 -7.75
C ILE A 58 10.03 28.14 -7.37
N GLY A 59 9.31 28.66 -8.36
CA GLY A 59 8.08 29.44 -8.17
C GLY A 59 6.88 28.56 -7.77
N ARG A 60 5.86 29.17 -7.15
CA ARG A 60 4.62 28.46 -6.72
C ARG A 60 3.90 27.71 -7.83
N PHE A 61 3.94 28.25 -9.05
CA PHE A 61 3.34 27.65 -10.25
C PHE A 61 4.40 27.27 -11.29
N SER A 62 5.62 26.94 -10.84
CA SER A 62 6.62 26.37 -11.74
C SER A 62 6.18 24.99 -12.23
N THR A 63 6.61 24.62 -13.43
CA THR A 63 6.41 23.29 -14.01
C THR A 63 6.84 22.18 -13.04
N GLU A 64 7.94 22.37 -12.32
CA GLU A 64 8.43 21.39 -11.34
C GLU A 64 7.48 21.20 -10.15
N ALA A 65 6.92 22.29 -9.63
CA ALA A 65 5.96 22.23 -8.52
C ALA A 65 4.64 21.57 -8.96
N MET A 66 4.18 21.85 -10.19
CA MET A 66 3.00 21.19 -10.76
C MET A 66 3.25 19.69 -10.99
N LEU A 67 4.43 19.32 -11.49
CA LEU A 67 4.81 17.91 -11.67
C LEU A 67 4.83 17.16 -10.34
N MET A 68 5.44 17.73 -9.27
CA MET A 68 5.45 17.11 -7.95
C MET A 68 4.04 16.90 -7.38
N ASN A 69 3.16 17.88 -7.52
CA ASN A 69 1.77 17.76 -7.09
C ASN A 69 1.01 16.70 -7.90
N SER A 70 1.21 16.66 -9.22
CA SER A 70 0.58 15.65 -10.08
C SER A 70 1.04 14.23 -9.73
N LEU A 71 2.33 14.05 -9.39
CA LEU A 71 2.90 12.78 -8.99
C LEU A 71 2.35 12.33 -7.62
N GLY A 72 2.19 13.27 -6.67
CA GLY A 72 1.51 13.02 -5.41
C GLY A 72 0.05 12.54 -5.61
N MET A 73 -0.69 13.19 -6.50
CA MET A 73 -2.06 12.78 -6.84
C MET A 73 -2.11 11.40 -7.51
N MET A 74 -1.18 11.11 -8.43
CA MET A 74 -1.07 9.79 -9.05
C MET A 74 -0.75 8.69 -8.04
N LEU A 75 0.13 8.95 -7.06
CA LEU A 75 0.44 8.01 -5.99
C LEU A 75 -0.79 7.69 -5.13
N ILE A 76 -1.58 8.70 -4.76
CA ILE A 76 -2.82 8.52 -3.99
C ILE A 76 -3.84 7.71 -4.82
N LEU A 77 -4.01 8.04 -6.10
CA LEU A 77 -4.92 7.33 -6.99
C LEU A 77 -4.52 5.86 -7.17
N LEU A 78 -3.24 5.60 -7.43
CA LEU A 78 -2.69 4.24 -7.51
C LEU A 78 -2.91 3.48 -6.20
N GLY A 79 -2.64 4.13 -5.06
CA GLY A 79 -2.87 3.58 -3.74
C GLY A 79 -4.33 3.17 -3.51
N ALA A 80 -5.27 4.04 -3.87
CA ALA A 80 -6.70 3.76 -3.77
C ALA A 80 -7.13 2.59 -4.67
N LEU A 81 -6.62 2.52 -5.91
CA LEU A 81 -6.91 1.41 -6.83
C LEU A 81 -6.38 0.07 -6.32
N VAL A 82 -5.18 0.05 -5.73
CA VAL A 82 -4.61 -1.16 -5.12
C VAL A 82 -5.45 -1.61 -3.92
N ILE A 83 -5.85 -0.68 -3.05
CA ILE A 83 -6.72 -0.98 -1.92
C ILE A 83 -8.08 -1.52 -2.40
N LEU A 84 -8.68 -0.91 -3.42
CA LEU A 84 -9.91 -1.38 -4.02
C LEU A 84 -9.77 -2.81 -4.57
N ALA A 85 -8.66 -3.11 -5.25
CA ALA A 85 -8.38 -4.45 -5.76
C ALA A 85 -8.19 -5.50 -4.65
N ILE A 86 -7.67 -5.10 -3.48
CA ILE A 86 -7.54 -5.98 -2.31
C ILE A 86 -8.91 -6.35 -1.73
N PHE A 87 -9.82 -5.36 -1.63
CA PHE A 87 -11.14 -5.55 -1.00
C PHE A 87 -12.24 -6.03 -1.95
N ASN A 88 -12.03 -5.94 -3.27
CA ASN A 88 -12.96 -6.45 -4.26
C ASN A 88 -12.41 -7.73 -4.91
N PRO A 89 -12.56 -8.91 -4.28
CA PRO A 89 -12.23 -10.16 -4.93
C PRO A 89 -13.18 -10.33 -6.13
N GLY A 90 -12.64 -10.20 -7.35
CA GLY A 90 -13.41 -10.43 -8.57
C GLY A 90 -14.16 -11.77 -8.51
N ALA A 91 -15.32 -11.84 -9.17
CA ALA A 91 -16.31 -12.92 -9.05
C ALA A 91 -15.71 -14.34 -9.01
N GLY A 92 -14.65 -14.62 -9.77
CA GLY A 92 -14.00 -15.94 -9.82
C GLY A 92 -13.24 -16.39 -8.56
N LYS A 93 -13.01 -15.54 -7.54
CA LYS A 93 -12.41 -15.99 -6.27
C LYS A 93 -13.44 -16.54 -5.29
N ILE A 94 -14.70 -16.08 -5.35
CA ILE A 94 -15.75 -16.50 -4.41
C ILE A 94 -16.16 -17.97 -4.67
N ASP A 95 -16.15 -18.40 -5.93
CA ASP A 95 -16.52 -19.76 -6.33
C ASP A 95 -15.47 -20.81 -5.90
N THR A 96 -14.19 -20.46 -5.92
CA THR A 96 -13.10 -21.34 -5.50
C THR A 96 -13.12 -21.60 -3.98
N TYR A 97 -13.55 -20.64 -3.16
CA TYR A 97 -13.73 -20.86 -1.72
C TYR A 97 -14.93 -21.76 -1.41
N ARG A 98 -16.00 -21.72 -2.22
CA ARG A 98 -17.17 -22.61 -2.07
C ARG A 98 -16.87 -24.05 -2.52
N GLY A 99 -16.13 -24.23 -3.61
CA GLY A 99 -15.81 -25.57 -4.14
C GLY A 99 -14.75 -26.33 -3.33
N SER A 100 -13.97 -25.66 -2.46
CA SER A 100 -13.00 -26.31 -1.58
C SER A 100 -13.57 -26.66 -0.20
N SER A 101 -14.80 -26.25 0.09
CA SER A 101 -15.52 -26.53 1.35
C SER A 101 -16.55 -27.66 1.25
N GLU A 102 -16.70 -28.27 0.07
CA GLU A 102 -17.49 -29.49 -0.18
C GLU A 102 -16.59 -30.72 -0.29
#